data_AF-A0A7X7KE83-F1
#
_entry.id   AF-A0A7X7KE83-F1
#
_cell.length_a   1.000
_cell.length_b   1.000
_cell.length_c   1.000
_cell.angle_alpha   90.00
_cell.angle_beta   90.00
_cell.angle_gamma   90.00
#
_symmetry.space_group_name_H-M   'P 1'
#
loop_
_entity.id
_entity.type
_entity.pdbx_description
1 polymer ?
#
loop_
_entity_poly.entity_id
_entity_poly.type
_entity_poly.pdbx_seq_one_letter_code
_entity_poly.pdbx_strand_id
1 'polypeptide(L)'
;MVIFTVSWLQPLTRLAWLREGSSIYAVADGLVRMVQGAGGDWGFLIAIEHRLNPHQYITSVYGHCGADVLVAPGQTVKAGQRIATQGLSCSVENGGYGSHLHFGVGNGPFRRPMGMAAGDKINLSLPDGKTEAAPILSIVYSDAKKNAAGWPGLAVIVRKADGTAFKADIPEQDAQKEISWLQAYVKNCRGWLNPQLLLPKLVEGK
;
A
#
# COMPACT_ATOMS: atom_id res chain seq x y z
N MET A 1 10.74 -3.41 -4.24
CA MET A 1 9.87 -4.23 -3.37
C MET A 1 10.62 -5.51 -3.12
N VAL A 2 11.11 -5.74 -1.90
CA VAL A 2 11.61 -7.06 -1.54
C VAL A 2 10.39 -7.84 -1.09
N ILE A 3 10.02 -8.86 -1.87
CA ILE A 3 8.96 -9.80 -1.52
C ILE A 3 9.64 -10.94 -0.75
N PHE A 4 9.32 -11.11 0.53
CA PHE A 4 9.70 -12.32 1.24
C PHE A 4 8.63 -13.38 1.00
N THR A 5 8.82 -14.22 -0.02
CA THR A 5 8.17 -15.53 -0.07
C THR A 5 9.13 -16.53 0.55
N VAL A 6 8.93 -16.86 1.83
CA VAL A 6 9.68 -17.97 2.45
C VAL A 6 9.14 -19.26 1.87
N SER A 7 9.89 -19.88 0.95
CA SER A 7 9.46 -21.06 0.19
C SER A 7 10.57 -22.12 0.16
N TRP A 8 10.23 -23.25 0.79
CA TRP A 8 10.65 -24.64 0.54
C TRP A 8 12.14 -25.01 0.59
N LEU A 9 12.55 -25.45 1.78
CA LEU A 9 13.25 -26.72 2.07
C LEU A 9 13.58 -26.66 3.56
N GLN A 10 12.93 -27.48 4.39
CA GLN A 10 13.33 -28.03 5.72
C GLN A 10 12.07 -28.32 6.57
N PRO A 11 11.96 -29.45 7.30
CA PRO A 11 10.71 -29.90 7.96
C PRO A 11 10.37 -29.17 9.27
N LEU A 12 11.10 -28.12 9.64
CA LEU A 12 10.96 -27.46 10.93
C LEU A 12 10.74 -25.97 10.72
N THR A 13 9.57 -25.50 11.14
CA THR A 13 9.07 -24.11 11.13
C THR A 13 8.64 -23.54 9.77
N ARG A 14 7.41 -23.87 9.35
CA ARG A 14 6.65 -23.01 8.42
C ARG A 14 6.29 -21.71 9.14
N LEU A 15 7.19 -20.73 9.15
CA LEU A 15 6.84 -19.38 9.60
C LEU A 15 5.76 -18.84 8.65
N ALA A 16 4.56 -18.59 9.19
CA ALA A 16 3.44 -17.96 8.51
C ALA A 16 2.78 -18.71 7.34
N TRP A 17 2.90 -20.04 7.23
CA TRP A 17 2.08 -20.86 6.31
C TRP A 17 1.24 -21.88 7.08
N LEU A 18 0.03 -22.17 6.59
CA LEU A 18 -0.97 -23.09 7.15
C LEU A 18 -1.32 -22.78 8.61
N ARG A 19 -1.46 -21.48 8.89
CA ARG A 19 -1.69 -20.92 10.23
C ARG A 19 -2.91 -19.99 10.21
N GLU A 20 -4.04 -20.55 9.77
CA GLU A 20 -5.32 -19.85 9.63
C GLU A 20 -5.70 -19.10 10.91
N GLY A 21 -6.21 -17.88 10.77
CA GLY A 21 -6.63 -17.06 11.90
C GLY A 21 -5.48 -16.56 12.80
N SER A 22 -4.22 -16.89 12.49
CA SER A 22 -3.09 -16.38 13.27
C SER A 22 -3.02 -14.87 13.23
N SER A 23 -2.72 -14.27 14.37
CA SER A 23 -2.62 -12.81 14.50
C SER A 23 -1.44 -12.25 13.69
N ILE A 24 -1.72 -11.17 12.96
CA ILE A 24 -0.74 -10.37 12.22
C ILE A 24 -0.50 -9.09 13.03
N TYR A 25 0.77 -8.71 13.15
CA TYR A 25 1.20 -7.57 13.96
C TYR A 25 1.96 -6.55 13.12
N ALA A 26 1.82 -5.27 13.47
CA ALA A 26 2.59 -4.18 12.88
C ALA A 26 4.08 -4.36 13.19
N VAL A 27 4.93 -4.25 12.16
CA VAL A 27 6.38 -4.49 12.27
C VAL A 27 7.11 -3.34 12.98
N ALA A 28 6.54 -2.14 12.93
CA ALA A 28 7.05 -0.93 13.55
C ALA A 28 5.91 0.07 13.79
N ASP A 29 6.18 1.11 14.57
CA ASP A 29 5.31 2.28 14.68
C ASP A 29 5.04 2.86 13.29
N GLY A 30 3.80 3.26 13.04
CA GLY A 30 3.43 3.70 11.70
C GLY A 30 2.05 4.32 11.59
N LEU A 31 1.73 4.75 10.37
CA LEU A 31 0.43 5.27 9.97
C LEU A 31 -0.16 4.36 8.90
N VAL A 32 -1.34 3.83 9.17
CA VAL A 32 -2.08 2.98 8.24
C VAL A 32 -2.50 3.85 7.06
N ARG A 33 -1.94 3.60 5.89
CA ARG A 33 -2.25 4.33 4.66
C ARG A 33 -3.41 3.67 3.92
N MET A 34 -3.48 2.35 3.95
CA MET A 34 -4.47 1.59 3.22
C MET A 34 -5.00 0.43 4.03
N VAL A 35 -6.31 0.22 3.93
CA VAL A 35 -6.97 -1.05 4.17
C VAL A 35 -7.85 -1.30 2.97
N GLN A 36 -7.67 -2.43 2.31
CA GLN A 36 -8.49 -2.85 1.17
C GLN A 36 -9.22 -4.14 1.53
N GLY A 37 -10.48 -4.22 1.14
CA GLY A 37 -11.29 -5.43 1.28
C GLY A 37 -10.75 -6.58 0.44
N ALA A 38 -11.21 -7.80 0.74
CA ALA A 38 -10.82 -8.99 -0.01
C ALA A 38 -11.04 -8.81 -1.52
N GLY A 39 -9.96 -8.93 -2.29
CA GLY A 39 -10.01 -8.78 -3.74
C GLY A 39 -8.71 -9.21 -4.43
N GLY A 40 -8.87 -9.74 -5.64
CA GLY A 40 -7.78 -10.10 -6.54
C GLY A 40 -6.68 -10.94 -5.92
N ASP A 41 -7.03 -12.13 -5.41
CA ASP A 41 -6.13 -13.14 -4.85
C ASP A 41 -5.16 -12.69 -3.75
N TRP A 42 -5.24 -11.43 -3.31
CA TRP A 42 -4.48 -10.84 -2.21
C TRP A 42 -5.21 -10.86 -0.87
N GLY A 43 -6.49 -11.27 -0.83
CA GLY A 43 -7.31 -11.15 0.37
C GLY A 43 -7.42 -9.72 0.86
N PHE A 44 -7.62 -9.54 2.18
CA PHE A 44 -7.53 -8.21 2.77
C PHE A 44 -6.08 -7.75 2.76
N LEU A 45 -5.87 -6.48 2.42
CA LEU A 45 -4.54 -5.90 2.25
C LEU A 45 -4.40 -4.64 3.10
N ILE A 46 -3.33 -4.58 3.88
CA ILE A 46 -3.01 -3.45 4.74
C ILE A 46 -1.66 -2.88 4.31
N ALA A 47 -1.59 -1.56 4.14
CA ALA A 47 -0.34 -0.85 3.91
C ALA A 47 -0.08 0.15 5.04
N ILE A 48 1.08 0.05 5.68
CA ILE A 48 1.47 0.90 6.81
C ILE A 48 2.76 1.61 6.45
N GLU A 49 2.74 2.94 6.52
CA GLU A 49 3.94 3.76 6.36
C GLU A 49 4.65 3.90 7.70
N HIS A 50 5.97 3.71 7.70
CA HIS A 50 6.83 3.76 8.87
C HIS A 50 7.92 4.81 8.67
N ARG A 51 8.34 5.42 9.77
CA ARG A 51 9.45 6.36 9.81
C ARG A 51 10.67 5.67 10.39
N LEU A 52 11.71 5.46 9.59
CA LEU A 52 12.98 4.88 10.04
C LEU A 52 13.85 5.93 10.74
N ASN A 53 13.89 7.13 10.17
CA ASN A 53 14.58 8.29 10.72
C ASN A 53 13.91 9.58 10.20
N PRO A 54 14.41 10.78 10.55
CA PRO A 54 13.73 12.01 10.18
C PRO A 54 13.44 12.20 8.68
N HIS A 55 14.23 11.58 7.80
CA HIS A 55 14.18 11.76 6.35
C HIS A 55 13.94 10.46 5.56
N GLN A 56 13.93 9.30 6.22
CA GLN A 56 13.73 8.01 5.59
C GLN A 56 12.46 7.33 6.09
N TYR A 57 11.68 6.86 5.12
CA TYR A 57 10.39 6.24 5.33
C TYR A 57 10.30 4.98 4.48
N ILE A 58 9.62 3.98 5.01
CA ILE A 58 9.31 2.72 4.32
C ILE A 58 7.82 2.45 4.43
N THR A 59 7.31 1.59 3.55
CA THR A 59 5.95 1.09 3.62
C THR A 59 5.99 -0.42 3.71
N SER A 60 5.36 -0.97 4.75
CA SER A 60 5.08 -2.39 4.84
C SER A 60 3.72 -2.69 4.23
N VAL A 61 3.61 -3.85 3.60
CA VAL A 61 2.38 -4.35 2.97
C VAL A 61 2.10 -5.75 3.52
N TYR A 62 0.89 -5.95 4.04
CA TYR A 62 0.40 -7.19 4.62
C TYR A 62 -0.76 -7.70 3.79
N GLY A 63 -0.51 -8.71 2.97
CA GLY A 63 -1.52 -9.39 2.15
C GLY A 63 -1.92 -10.74 2.72
N HIS A 64 -2.98 -11.29 2.14
CA HIS A 64 -3.68 -12.49 2.57
C HIS A 64 -4.22 -12.40 4.01
N CYS A 65 -4.57 -11.18 4.43
CA CYS A 65 -5.27 -10.99 5.69
C CYS A 65 -6.69 -11.53 5.56
N GLY A 66 -7.23 -12.02 6.66
CA GLY A 66 -8.63 -12.41 6.78
C GLY A 66 -9.54 -11.21 7.05
N ALA A 67 -10.84 -11.47 7.13
CA ALA A 67 -11.85 -10.43 7.39
C ALA A 67 -11.71 -9.73 8.76
N ASP A 68 -11.02 -10.34 9.73
CA ASP A 68 -10.74 -9.74 11.05
C ASP A 68 -9.59 -8.70 10.94
N VAL A 69 -9.87 -7.56 10.29
CA VAL A 69 -8.97 -6.40 10.23
C VAL A 69 -9.30 -5.43 11.37
N LEU A 70 -8.30 -5.13 12.19
CA LEU A 70 -8.43 -4.36 13.44
C LEU A 70 -7.97 -2.91 13.33
N VAL A 71 -7.64 -2.46 12.12
CA VAL A 71 -7.14 -1.11 11.86
C VAL A 71 -7.89 -0.44 10.71
N ALA A 72 -7.87 0.89 10.70
CA ALA A 72 -8.46 1.71 9.66
C ALA A 72 -7.42 2.67 9.03
N PRO A 73 -7.61 3.09 7.76
CA PRO A 73 -6.78 4.14 7.17
C PRO A 73 -6.79 5.42 8.03
N GLY A 74 -5.63 6.06 8.16
CA GLY A 74 -5.43 7.23 9.01
C GLY A 74 -5.13 6.89 10.49
N GLN A 75 -5.29 5.64 10.91
CA GLN A 75 -4.94 5.21 12.26
C GLN A 75 -3.42 5.06 12.44
N THR A 76 -2.89 5.54 13.56
CA THR A 76 -1.51 5.22 13.96
C THR A 76 -1.44 3.88 14.69
N VAL A 77 -0.41 3.10 14.43
CA VAL A 77 -0.15 1.82 15.09
C VAL A 77 1.19 1.82 15.82
N LYS A 78 1.32 0.94 16.81
CA LYS A 78 2.59 0.67 17.50
C LYS A 78 3.23 -0.64 17.04
N ALA A 79 4.56 -0.71 17.13
CA ALA A 79 5.29 -1.95 16.90
C ALA A 79 4.71 -3.08 17.80
N GLY A 80 4.40 -4.23 17.19
CA GLY A 80 3.77 -5.34 17.90
C GLY A 80 2.27 -5.18 18.18
N GLN A 81 1.61 -4.12 17.69
CA GLN A 81 0.15 -4.02 17.74
C GLN A 81 -0.48 -5.02 16.77
N ARG A 82 -1.47 -5.79 17.22
CA ARG A 82 -2.25 -6.68 16.33
C ARG A 82 -3.05 -5.82 15.36
N ILE A 83 -2.93 -6.10 14.07
CA ILE A 83 -3.56 -5.34 12.99
C ILE A 83 -4.60 -6.15 12.20
N ALA A 84 -4.44 -7.47 12.14
CA ALA A 84 -5.37 -8.37 11.47
C ALA A 84 -5.16 -9.83 11.89
N THR A 85 -5.87 -10.75 11.25
CA THR A 85 -5.54 -12.18 11.22
C THR A 85 -5.18 -12.66 9.82
N GLN A 86 -4.50 -13.79 9.74
CA GLN A 86 -4.25 -14.51 8.49
C GLN A 86 -5.55 -15.11 7.94
N GLY A 87 -5.75 -15.01 6.63
CA GLY A 87 -6.93 -15.57 5.96
C GLY A 87 -6.95 -17.10 5.91
N LEU A 88 -8.07 -17.68 5.51
CA LEU A 88 -8.27 -19.13 5.42
C LEU A 88 -7.58 -19.74 4.18
N SER A 89 -7.16 -21.00 4.24
CA SER A 89 -6.63 -21.73 3.09
C SER A 89 -7.70 -21.96 2.04
N CYS A 90 -7.30 -22.02 0.77
CA CYS A 90 -8.20 -22.30 -0.36
C CYS A 90 -9.42 -21.36 -0.43
N SER A 91 -9.30 -20.17 0.16
CA SER A 91 -10.33 -19.14 0.17
C SER A 91 -9.94 -17.96 -0.74
N VAL A 92 -10.87 -17.03 -0.92
CA VAL A 92 -10.62 -15.74 -1.57
C VAL A 92 -9.56 -14.90 -0.84
N GLU A 93 -9.34 -15.16 0.45
CA GLU A 93 -8.35 -14.44 1.26
C GLU A 93 -6.91 -14.86 0.91
N ASN A 94 -6.72 -16.09 0.41
CA ASN A 94 -5.40 -16.62 0.04
C ASN A 94 -5.29 -16.95 -1.46
N GLY A 95 -6.23 -16.49 -2.30
CA GLY A 95 -6.18 -16.75 -3.74
C GLY A 95 -6.13 -18.24 -4.11
N GLY A 96 -6.82 -19.08 -3.34
CA GLY A 96 -6.82 -20.53 -3.52
C GLY A 96 -5.61 -21.27 -2.94
N TYR A 97 -4.57 -20.57 -2.45
CA TYR A 97 -3.40 -21.19 -1.82
C TYR A 97 -3.65 -21.59 -0.36
N GLY A 98 -2.72 -22.37 0.19
CA GLY A 98 -2.65 -22.58 1.64
C GLY A 98 -2.53 -21.24 2.36
N SER A 99 -3.17 -21.13 3.52
CA SER A 99 -3.17 -19.92 4.33
C SER A 99 -1.74 -19.42 4.55
N HIS A 100 -1.44 -18.17 4.21
CA HIS A 100 -0.13 -17.58 4.47
C HIS A 100 -0.19 -16.07 4.66
N LEU A 101 0.92 -15.47 5.11
CA LEU A 101 1.10 -14.01 5.14
C LEU A 101 1.96 -13.58 3.94
N HIS A 102 1.44 -12.70 3.09
CA HIS A 102 2.29 -11.96 2.16
C HIS A 102 2.84 -10.72 2.87
N PHE A 103 4.16 -10.66 3.05
CA PHE A 103 4.81 -9.50 3.65
C PHE A 103 5.78 -8.86 2.66
N GLY A 104 5.55 -7.59 2.37
CA GLY A 104 6.40 -6.78 1.49
C GLY A 104 6.87 -5.52 2.19
N VAL A 105 8.08 -5.07 1.87
CA VAL A 105 8.58 -3.75 2.27
C VAL A 105 9.08 -3.00 1.04
N GLY A 106 8.68 -1.73 0.95
CA GLY A 106 9.08 -0.81 -0.10
C GLY A 106 9.63 0.50 0.47
N ASN A 107 10.59 1.09 -0.23
CA ASN A 107 11.07 2.43 0.08
C ASN A 107 9.99 3.47 -0.24
N GLY A 108 9.91 4.50 0.60
CA GLY A 108 9.00 5.61 0.42
C GLY A 108 9.51 6.70 -0.54
N PRO A 109 8.61 7.58 -1.04
CA PRO A 109 7.17 7.52 -0.85
C PRO A 109 6.53 6.42 -1.70
N PHE A 110 5.84 5.50 -1.01
CA PHE A 110 5.04 4.46 -1.66
C PHE A 110 3.66 5.00 -2.07
N ARG A 111 3.31 6.17 -1.53
CA ARG A 111 2.14 6.96 -1.87
C ARG A 111 2.28 7.57 -3.26
N ARG A 112 1.27 7.35 -4.10
CA ARG A 112 1.06 7.99 -5.40
C ARG A 112 -0.40 8.43 -5.49
N PRO A 113 -0.69 9.73 -5.28
CA PRO A 113 -2.04 10.25 -5.39
C PRO A 113 -2.65 9.94 -6.75
N MET A 114 -3.97 9.73 -6.77
CA MET A 114 -4.70 9.44 -7.99
C MET A 114 -4.49 10.56 -9.04
N GLY A 115 -4.18 10.17 -10.28
CA GLY A 115 -3.91 11.10 -11.38
C GLY A 115 -2.53 11.75 -11.34
N MET A 116 -1.62 11.25 -10.49
CA MET A 116 -0.23 11.73 -10.39
C MET A 116 0.73 10.55 -10.39
N ALA A 117 1.11 10.09 -11.58
CA ALA A 117 2.21 9.17 -11.81
C ALA A 117 3.42 9.90 -12.41
N ALA A 118 4.61 9.30 -12.31
CA ALA A 118 5.77 9.79 -13.04
C ALA A 118 5.47 9.78 -14.55
N GLY A 119 5.65 10.91 -15.21
CA GLY A 119 5.28 11.13 -16.62
C GLY A 119 3.94 11.86 -16.82
N ASP A 120 3.05 11.90 -15.82
CA ASP A 120 1.81 12.67 -15.92
C ASP A 120 2.11 14.18 -15.91
N LYS A 121 1.37 14.94 -16.72
CA LYS A 121 1.47 16.40 -16.78
C LYS A 121 0.55 17.00 -15.73
N ILE A 122 1.11 17.82 -14.85
CA ILE A 122 0.34 18.59 -13.88
C ILE A 122 0.45 20.08 -14.18
N ASN A 123 -0.66 20.79 -13.95
CA ASN A 123 -0.71 22.24 -14.01
C ASN A 123 -0.10 22.81 -12.72
N LEU A 124 1.08 23.42 -12.84
CA LEU A 124 1.78 24.06 -11.73
C LEU A 124 1.50 25.54 -11.73
N SER A 125 1.06 26.09 -10.61
CA SER A 125 1.10 27.54 -10.39
C SER A 125 2.54 27.93 -10.02
N LEU A 126 3.22 28.59 -10.95
CA LEU A 126 4.52 29.17 -10.73
C LEU A 126 4.42 30.39 -9.79
N PRO A 127 5.53 30.80 -9.13
CA PRO A 127 5.55 31.97 -8.24
C PRO A 127 5.13 33.29 -8.91
N ASP A 128 5.16 33.35 -10.25
CA ASP A 128 4.73 34.50 -11.07
C ASP A 128 3.23 34.47 -11.41
N GLY A 129 2.47 33.50 -10.86
CA GLY A 129 1.04 33.32 -11.10
C GLY A 129 0.70 32.63 -12.42
N LYS A 130 1.70 32.25 -13.24
CA LYS A 130 1.45 31.52 -14.49
C LYS A 130 1.26 30.04 -14.22
N THR A 131 0.44 29.41 -15.05
CA THR A 131 0.22 27.96 -14.99
C THR A 131 1.01 27.27 -16.10
N GLU A 132 1.87 26.33 -15.74
CA GLU A 132 2.63 25.54 -16.71
C GLU A 132 2.33 24.04 -16.54
N ALA A 133 2.10 23.34 -17.66
CA ALA A 133 1.94 21.90 -17.67
C ALA A 133 3.32 21.22 -17.75
N ALA A 134 3.79 20.69 -16.62
CA ALA A 134 5.10 20.04 -16.53
C ALA A 134 4.96 18.54 -16.19
N PRO A 135 5.82 17.67 -16.75
CA PRO A 135 5.84 16.25 -16.39
C PRO A 135 6.40 16.04 -14.99
N ILE A 136 5.75 15.16 -14.22
CA ILE A 136 6.26 14.69 -12.94
C ILE A 136 7.48 13.79 -13.18
N LEU A 137 8.62 14.15 -12.60
CA LEU A 137 9.83 13.31 -12.58
C LEU A 137 9.77 12.29 -11.44
N SER A 138 9.41 12.74 -10.25
CA SER A 138 9.31 11.88 -9.07
C SER A 138 8.38 12.47 -8.01
N ILE A 139 7.85 11.59 -7.17
CA ILE A 139 7.13 11.95 -5.95
C ILE A 139 8.10 11.80 -4.79
N VAL A 140 8.15 12.81 -3.93
CA VAL A 140 9.02 12.90 -2.77
C VAL A 140 8.23 13.35 -1.54
N TYR A 141 8.82 13.25 -0.36
CA TYR A 141 8.23 13.83 0.84
C TYR A 141 8.41 15.35 0.85
N SER A 142 7.40 16.05 1.36
CA SER A 142 7.48 17.50 1.62
C SER A 142 8.41 17.77 2.80
N ASP A 143 9.25 18.81 2.68
CA ASP A 143 10.12 19.26 3.77
C ASP A 143 9.40 20.25 4.70
N ALA A 144 8.37 20.94 4.19
CA ALA A 144 7.69 22.03 4.87
C ALA A 144 6.31 21.63 5.42
N LYS A 145 5.57 20.78 4.71
CA LYS A 145 4.21 20.40 5.09
C LYS A 145 4.18 19.08 5.84
N LYS A 146 3.55 19.10 7.00
CA LYS A 146 3.18 17.90 7.77
C LYS A 146 1.67 17.90 7.97
N ASN A 147 1.10 16.70 8.03
CA ASN A 147 -0.30 16.54 8.36
C ASN A 147 -0.55 16.68 9.87
N ALA A 148 -1.82 16.65 10.27
CA ALA A 148 -2.22 16.76 11.68
C ALA A 148 -1.60 15.67 12.57
N ALA A 149 -1.27 14.50 12.00
CA ALA A 149 -0.59 13.40 12.69
C ALA A 149 0.94 13.54 12.71
N GLY A 150 1.50 14.65 12.21
CA GLY A 150 2.94 14.93 12.19
C GLY A 150 3.73 14.21 11.10
N TRP A 151 3.05 13.52 10.16
CA TRP A 151 3.67 12.84 9.03
C TRP A 151 3.90 13.81 7.87
N PRO A 152 4.99 13.64 7.08
CA PRO A 152 5.25 14.51 5.95
C PRO A 152 4.16 14.41 4.89
N GLY A 153 3.78 15.56 4.32
CA GLY A 153 3.01 15.61 3.08
C GLY A 153 3.81 15.10 1.89
N LEU A 154 3.20 15.14 0.71
CA LEU A 154 3.86 14.80 -0.54
C LEU A 154 4.23 16.05 -1.33
N ALA A 155 5.31 15.94 -2.09
CA ALA A 155 5.73 16.90 -3.07
C ALA A 155 6.09 16.18 -4.36
N VAL A 156 6.04 16.89 -5.47
CA VAL A 156 6.48 16.42 -6.78
C VAL A 156 7.69 17.20 -7.21
N ILE A 157 8.64 16.50 -7.80
CA ILE A 157 9.72 17.11 -8.57
C ILE A 157 9.26 17.10 -10.02
N VAL A 158 9.18 18.28 -10.61
CA VAL A 158 8.77 18.49 -12.01
C VAL A 158 9.90 19.11 -12.81
N ARG A 159 9.88 18.92 -14.13
CA ARG A 159 10.81 19.61 -15.05
C ARG A 159 10.07 20.74 -15.74
N LYS A 160 10.48 21.99 -15.49
CA LYS A 160 9.98 23.16 -16.21
C LYS A 160 10.44 23.14 -17.67
N ALA A 161 9.78 23.91 -18.53
CA ALA A 161 10.15 24.09 -19.94
C ALA A 161 11.58 24.63 -20.12
N ASP A 162 12.10 25.38 -19.14
CA ASP A 162 13.49 25.87 -19.12
C ASP A 162 14.53 24.78 -18.77
N GLY A 163 14.09 23.54 -18.51
CA GLY A 163 14.93 22.41 -18.15
C GLY A 163 15.28 22.30 -16.66
N THR A 164 14.90 23.28 -15.84
CA THR A 164 15.17 23.26 -14.39
C THR A 164 14.18 22.37 -13.65
N ALA A 165 14.66 21.76 -12.55
CA ALA A 165 13.81 20.98 -11.65
C ALA A 165 13.18 21.89 -10.60
N PHE A 166 11.88 21.72 -10.35
CA PHE A 166 11.15 22.44 -9.33
C PHE A 166 10.42 21.48 -8.41
N LYS A 167 10.47 21.75 -7.10
CA LYS A 167 9.75 20.98 -6.09
C LYS A 167 8.48 21.74 -5.71
N ALA A 168 7.33 21.09 -5.87
CA ALA A 168 6.03 21.66 -5.51
C ALA A 168 5.31 20.73 -4.52
N ASP A 169 4.80 21.27 -3.43
CA ASP A 169 3.98 20.52 -2.49
C ASP A 169 2.60 20.22 -3.08
N ILE A 170 2.11 19.00 -2.86
CA ILE A 170 0.78 18.57 -3.29
C ILE A 170 -0.18 18.70 -2.10
N PRO A 171 -1.46 19.08 -2.30
CA PRO A 171 -2.46 18.97 -1.25
C PRO A 171 -2.57 17.53 -0.73
N GLU A 172 -2.68 17.39 0.59
CA GLU A 172 -2.95 16.10 1.22
C GLU A 172 -4.32 15.58 0.78
N GLN A 173 -4.39 14.27 0.54
CA GLN A 173 -5.64 13.57 0.23
C GLN A 173 -5.94 12.55 1.32
N ASP A 174 -7.14 11.98 1.29
CA ASP A 174 -7.48 10.84 2.15
C ASP A 174 -6.44 9.72 1.99
N ALA A 175 -6.05 9.09 3.10
CA ALA A 175 -4.94 8.13 3.14
C ALA A 175 -5.03 7.03 2.06
N GLN A 176 -6.24 6.52 1.77
CA GLN A 176 -6.45 5.53 0.71
C GLN A 176 -6.26 6.10 -0.70
N LYS A 177 -6.66 7.35 -0.95
CA LYS A 177 -6.50 8.02 -2.26
C LYS A 177 -5.03 8.29 -2.58
N GLU A 178 -4.20 8.50 -1.55
CA GLU A 178 -2.75 8.66 -1.69
C GLU A 178 -2.04 7.36 -2.12
N ILE A 179 -2.70 6.20 -2.08
CA ILE A 179 -2.12 4.90 -2.46
C ILE A 179 -3.05 4.11 -3.39
N SER A 180 -3.88 4.82 -4.15
CA SER A 180 -4.91 4.23 -5.01
C SER A 180 -4.33 3.34 -6.13
N TRP A 181 -3.07 3.56 -6.53
CA TRP A 181 -2.37 2.70 -7.48
C TRP A 181 -2.27 1.24 -6.99
N LEU A 182 -2.04 1.03 -5.69
CA LEU A 182 -1.95 -0.31 -5.11
C LEU A 182 -3.34 -0.94 -5.09
N GLN A 183 -4.37 -0.16 -4.77
CA GLN A 183 -5.76 -0.62 -4.82
C GLN A 183 -6.15 -1.08 -6.22
N ALA A 184 -5.76 -0.31 -7.24
CA ALA A 184 -6.01 -0.61 -8.65
C ALA A 184 -5.23 -1.84 -9.12
N TYR A 185 -3.97 -1.98 -8.70
CA TYR A 185 -3.15 -3.16 -9.00
C TYR A 185 -3.82 -4.43 -8.45
N VAL A 186 -4.21 -4.41 -7.18
CA VAL A 186 -4.79 -5.56 -6.47
C VAL A 186 -6.12 -5.98 -7.07
N LYS A 187 -6.98 -5.03 -7.48
CA LYS A 187 -8.30 -5.36 -8.05
C LYS A 187 -8.24 -6.31 -9.26
N ASN A 188 -7.15 -6.27 -10.02
CA ASN A 188 -6.97 -7.06 -11.23
C ASN A 188 -5.96 -8.22 -11.07
N CYS A 189 -5.33 -8.37 -9.90
CA CYS A 189 -4.48 -9.52 -9.64
C CYS A 189 -5.33 -10.79 -9.59
N ARG A 190 -5.00 -11.77 -10.44
CA ARG A 190 -5.60 -13.11 -10.39
C ARG A 190 -4.45 -14.11 -10.37
N GLY A 191 -4.25 -14.77 -9.25
CA GLY A 191 -3.43 -15.96 -9.07
C GLY A 191 -3.95 -17.18 -9.84
N TRP A 192 -3.26 -18.29 -9.63
CA TRP A 192 -3.40 -19.51 -10.45
C TRP A 192 -4.74 -20.22 -10.23
N LEU A 193 -5.20 -20.29 -8.98
CA LEU A 193 -6.52 -20.80 -8.62
C LEU A 193 -7.42 -19.61 -8.37
N ASN A 194 -8.24 -19.23 -9.35
CA ASN A 194 -9.30 -18.26 -9.11
C ASN A 194 -10.53 -19.01 -8.56
N PRO A 195 -10.77 -19.03 -7.23
CA PRO A 195 -11.93 -19.72 -6.65
C PRO A 195 -13.26 -19.16 -7.14
N GLN A 196 -13.31 -17.93 -7.66
CA GLN A 196 -14.53 -17.35 -8.25
C GLN A 196 -14.86 -17.96 -9.61
N LEU A 197 -13.86 -18.48 -10.35
CA LEU A 197 -14.10 -19.33 -11.54
C LEU A 197 -14.55 -20.75 -11.16
N LEU A 198 -14.25 -21.20 -9.94
CA LEU A 198 -14.63 -22.53 -9.44
C LEU A 198 -15.99 -22.52 -8.72
N LEU A 199 -16.49 -21.36 -8.31
CA LEU A 199 -17.81 -21.19 -7.66
C LEU A 199 -18.64 -20.05 -8.30
N PRO A 200 -18.98 -20.15 -9.60
CA PRO A 200 -19.65 -19.07 -10.33
C PRO A 200 -21.03 -18.68 -9.77
N LYS A 201 -21.71 -19.57 -9.02
CA LYS A 201 -23.10 -19.36 -8.57
C LYS A 201 -23.27 -18.60 -7.25
N LEU A 202 -22.19 -18.34 -6.49
CA LEU A 202 -22.28 -17.70 -5.17
C LEU A 202 -21.75 -16.26 -5.12
N VAL A 203 -21.07 -15.81 -6.18
CA VAL A 203 -20.42 -14.49 -6.24
C VAL A 203 -21.22 -13.49 -7.09
N GLU A 204 -22.04 -13.98 -8.02
CA GLU A 204 -23.04 -13.18 -8.71
C GLU A 204 -24.35 -13.23 -7.93
N GLY A 205 -24.50 -12.32 -6.97
CA GLY A 205 -25.80 -12.10 -6.32
C GLY A 205 -26.86 -11.77 -7.36
N LYS A 206 -27.82 -12.69 -7.53
CA LYS A 206 -29.20 -12.36 -7.91
C LYS A 206 -30.01 -12.12 -6.65
#